data_AF-A0A925UXQ5-F1
#
_entry.id   AF-A0A925UXQ5-F1
#
_cell.length_a   1.000
_cell.length_b   1.000
_cell.length_c   1.000
_cell.angle_alpha   90.00
_cell.angle_beta   90.00
_cell.angle_gamma   90.00
#
_symmetry.space_group_name_H-M   'P 1'
#
loop_
_entity.id
_entity.type
_entity.pdbx_description
1 polymer ?
#
loop_
_entity_poly.entity_id
_entity_poly.type
_entity_poly.pdbx_seq_one_letter_code
_entity_poly.pdbx_strand_id
1 'polypeptide(L)'
;GGIGIMNIMLVSVTERTREIGLRKAIGAKREGILTQFLLESIVMCLCGGILGIIFGSLGVYGVAKLFKVPPIINMTSISTAFFFSAAVGVFFGLYPALRASRLEPIQALRHE
;
A
#
# COMPACT_ATOMS: atom_id res chain seq x y z
N GLY A 1 -9.31 0.98 5.06
CA GLY A 1 -8.39 -0.06 4.55
C GLY A 1 -7.80 0.37 3.22
N GLY A 2 -8.22 -0.21 2.10
CA GLY A 2 -7.61 0.03 0.77
C GLY A 2 -7.85 1.40 0.14
N ILE A 3 -9.03 2.00 0.33
CA ILE A 3 -9.34 3.34 -0.23
C ILE A 3 -8.41 4.41 0.34
N GLY A 4 -8.05 4.32 1.62
CA GLY A 4 -7.09 5.23 2.26
C GLY A 4 -5.69 5.10 1.67
N ILE A 5 -5.23 3.87 1.41
CA ILE A 5 -3.95 3.60 0.76
C ILE A 5 -3.94 4.20 -0.65
N MET A 6 -5.01 3.98 -1.42
CA MET A 6 -5.16 4.59 -2.75
C MET A 6 -5.08 6.11 -2.67
N ASN A 7 -5.79 6.73 -1.73
CA ASN A 7 -5.85 8.19 -1.63
C ASN A 7 -4.51 8.80 -1.21
N ILE A 8 -3.84 8.21 -0.22
CA ILE A 8 -2.49 8.61 0.19
C ILE A 8 -1.52 8.48 -0.98
N MET A 9 -1.60 7.39 -1.73
CA MET A 9 -0.71 7.19 -2.87
C MET A 9 -1.02 8.11 -4.03
N LEU A 10 -2.29 8.46 -4.27
CA LEU A 10 -2.66 9.49 -5.24
C LEU A 10 -2.06 10.85 -4.85
N VAL A 11 -2.16 11.24 -3.58
CA VAL A 11 -1.55 12.46 -3.05
C VAL A 11 -0.03 12.41 -3.21
N SER A 12 0.60 11.30 -2.85
CA SER A 12 2.06 11.14 -2.98
C SER A 12 2.54 11.20 -4.43
N VAL A 13 1.77 10.63 -5.37
CA VAL A 13 2.06 10.75 -6.82
C VAL A 13 1.94 12.21 -7.26
N THR A 14 0.93 12.95 -6.77
CA THR A 14 0.79 14.37 -7.11
C THR A 14 1.93 15.22 -6.54
N GLU A 15 2.36 14.98 -5.29
CA GLU A 15 3.49 15.68 -4.68
C GLU A 15 4.83 15.38 -5.38
N ARG A 16 5.03 14.13 -5.81
CA ARG A 16 6.26 13.69 -6.49
C ARG A 16 6.16 13.78 -8.02
N THR A 17 5.17 14.49 -8.58
CA THR A 17 4.93 14.56 -10.04
C THR A 17 6.18 15.02 -10.80
N ARG A 18 6.87 16.06 -10.30
CA ARG A 18 8.08 16.63 -10.92
C ARG A 18 9.25 15.66 -10.93
N GLU A 19 9.46 14.91 -9.85
CA GLU A 19 10.51 13.87 -9.76
C GLU A 19 10.26 12.73 -10.76
N ILE A 20 9.00 12.28 -10.89
CA ILE A 20 8.60 11.24 -11.84
C ILE A 20 8.80 11.75 -13.28
N GLY A 21 8.46 13.02 -13.54
CA GLY A 21 8.68 13.68 -14.82
C GLY A 21 10.15 13.76 -15.20
N LEU A 22 11.02 14.17 -14.27
CA LEU A 22 12.47 14.20 -14.45
C LEU A 22 13.03 12.81 -14.75
N ARG A 23 12.64 11.78 -13.98
CA ARG A 23 13.05 10.38 -14.24
C ARG A 23 12.65 9.90 -15.62
N LYS A 24 11.44 10.24 -16.09
CA LYS A 24 11.01 9.89 -17.45
C LYS A 24 11.73 10.67 -18.54
N ALA A 25 12.06 11.94 -18.30
CA ALA A 25 12.81 12.78 -19.24
C ALA A 25 14.23 12.25 -19.49
N ILE A 26 14.85 11.63 -18.47
CA ILE A 26 16.16 10.96 -18.60
C ILE A 26 16.07 9.50 -19.09
N GLY A 27 14.88 9.03 -19.49
CA GLY A 27 14.71 7.73 -20.14
C GLY A 27 14.13 6.60 -19.28
N ALA A 28 13.59 6.88 -18.08
CA ALA A 28 12.92 5.83 -17.29
C ALA A 28 11.69 5.27 -18.03
N LYS A 29 11.64 3.95 -18.19
CA LYS A 29 10.50 3.25 -18.79
C LYS A 29 9.26 3.36 -17.90
N ARG A 30 8.07 3.41 -18.52
CA ARG A 30 6.77 3.40 -17.81
C ARG A 30 6.65 2.23 -16.84
N GLU A 31 7.13 1.06 -17.26
CA GLU A 31 7.16 -0.17 -16.45
C GLU A 31 7.97 0.00 -15.17
N GLY A 32 9.11 0.70 -15.22
CA GLY A 32 9.95 0.94 -14.04
C GLY A 32 9.26 1.83 -13.00
N ILE A 33 8.53 2.85 -13.45
CA ILE A 33 7.73 3.70 -12.55
C ILE A 33 6.56 2.89 -11.97
N LEU A 34 5.89 2.08 -12.80
CA LEU A 34 4.78 1.23 -12.36
C LEU A 34 5.23 0.25 -11.26
N THR A 35 6.33 -0.47 -11.47
CA THR A 35 6.84 -1.45 -10.51
C THR A 35 7.31 -0.79 -9.22
N GLN A 36 7.91 0.40 -9.28
CA GLN A 36 8.32 1.15 -8.09
C GLN A 36 7.11 1.48 -7.20
N PHE A 37 6.05 2.07 -7.77
CA PHE A 37 4.86 2.44 -6.99
C PHE A 37 4.08 1.21 -6.51
N LEU A 38 4.01 0.15 -7.32
CA LEU A 38 3.42 -1.12 -6.89
C LEU A 38 4.19 -1.72 -5.71
N LEU A 39 5.52 -1.71 -5.74
CA LEU A 39 6.33 -2.16 -4.62
C LEU A 39 6.12 -1.32 -3.36
N GLU A 40 6.06 0.02 -3.48
CA GLU A 40 5.76 0.91 -2.36
C GLU A 40 4.40 0.58 -1.73
N SER A 41 3.40 0.28 -2.56
CA SER A 41 2.07 -0.17 -2.14
C SER A 41 2.12 -1.50 -1.39
N ILE A 42 2.81 -2.49 -1.95
CA ILE A 42 2.95 -3.83 -1.37
C ILE A 42 3.67 -3.76 -0.03
N VAL A 43 4.77 -2.99 0.05
CA VAL A 43 5.52 -2.80 1.29
C VAL A 43 4.63 -2.16 2.37
N MET A 44 3.87 -1.12 2.03
CA MET A 44 2.90 -0.52 2.97
C MET A 44 1.86 -1.54 3.46
N CYS A 45 1.34 -2.39 2.57
CA CYS A 45 0.35 -3.41 2.93
C CYS A 45 0.94 -4.52 3.80
N LEU A 46 2.16 -4.96 3.51
CA LEU A 46 2.88 -5.96 4.31
C LEU A 46 3.19 -5.43 5.71
N CYS A 47 3.72 -4.21 5.80
CA CYS A 47 3.98 -3.56 7.09
C CYS A 47 2.68 -3.39 7.89
N GLY A 48 1.62 -2.88 7.26
CA GLY A 48 0.31 -2.74 7.91
C GLY A 48 -0.29 -4.09 8.33
N GLY A 49 -0.13 -5.13 7.51
CA GLY A 49 -0.59 -6.49 7.81
C GLY A 49 0.15 -7.11 8.99
N ILE A 50 1.48 -7.02 9.02
CA ILE A 50 2.30 -7.52 10.14
C ILE A 50 1.94 -6.78 11.43
N LEU A 51 1.87 -5.45 11.40
CA LEU A 51 1.47 -4.66 12.56
C LEU A 51 0.04 -5.02 13.00
N GLY A 52 -0.89 -5.19 12.06
CA GLY A 52 -2.25 -5.62 12.34
C GLY A 52 -2.33 -6.98 13.04
N ILE A 53 -1.51 -7.95 12.63
CA ILE A 53 -1.43 -9.27 13.28
C ILE A 53 -0.86 -9.14 14.70
N ILE A 54 0.20 -8.34 14.89
CA ILE A 54 0.82 -8.12 16.21
C ILE A 54 -0.17 -7.43 17.16
N PHE A 55 -0.76 -6.31 16.75
CA PHE A 55 -1.74 -5.60 17.58
C PHE A 55 -3.02 -6.40 17.79
N GLY A 56 -3.50 -7.11 16.77
CA GLY A 56 -4.67 -7.97 16.86
C GLY A 56 -4.47 -9.12 17.85
N SER A 57 -3.33 -9.82 17.79
CA SER A 57 -3.00 -10.88 18.74
C SER A 57 -2.83 -10.35 20.16
N LEU A 58 -2.11 -9.24 20.36
CA LEU A 58 -1.99 -8.58 21.67
C LEU A 58 -3.36 -8.16 22.23
N GLY A 59 -4.24 -7.62 21.39
CA GLY A 59 -5.61 -7.26 21.76
C GLY A 59 -6.43 -8.45 22.23
N VAL A 60 -6.37 -9.58 21.50
CA VAL A 60 -7.03 -10.83 21.90
C VAL A 60 -6.51 -11.32 23.25
N TYR A 61 -5.19 -11.32 23.46
CA TYR A 61 -4.61 -11.70 24.76
C TYR A 61 -5.03 -10.76 25.90
N GLY A 62 -5.08 -9.44 25.65
CA GLY A 62 -5.51 -8.44 26.63
C GLY A 62 -6.97 -8.62 27.06
N VAL A 63 -7.87 -8.80 26.09
CA VAL A 63 -9.30 -9.04 26.33
C VAL A 63 -9.52 -10.39 27.00
N ALA A 64 -8.85 -11.45 26.54
CA ALA A 64 -8.93 -12.79 27.13
C ALA A 64 -8.54 -12.79 28.62
N LYS A 65 -7.48 -12.04 28.99
CA LYS A 65 -7.06 -11.89 30.37
C LYS A 65 -8.10 -11.15 31.23
N LEU A 66 -8.77 -10.14 30.67
CA LEU A 66 -9.78 -9.36 31.38
C LEU A 66 -11.06 -10.19 31.65
N PHE A 67 -11.50 -10.97 30.66
CA PHE A 67 -12.72 -11.77 30.72
C PHE A 67 -12.52 -13.21 31.21
N LYS A 68 -11.26 -13.63 31.47
CA LYS A 68 -10.88 -15.00 31.88
C LYS A 68 -11.37 -16.09 30.89
N VAL A 69 -11.48 -15.76 29.61
CA VAL A 69 -11.86 -16.69 28.54
C VAL A 69 -10.60 -17.12 27.78
N PRO A 70 -10.43 -18.40 27.39
CA PRO A 70 -9.27 -18.82 26.60
C PRO A 70 -9.22 -18.09 25.25
N PRO A 71 -8.07 -17.48 24.88
CA PRO A 71 -7.91 -16.85 23.57
C PRO A 71 -7.83 -17.93 22.48
N ILE A 72 -8.79 -17.94 21.56
CA ILE A 72 -8.76 -18.83 20.40
C ILE A 72 -8.21 -18.04 19.21
N ILE A 73 -6.96 -18.32 18.85
CA ILE A 73 -6.31 -17.74 17.68
C ILE A 73 -6.24 -18.81 16.60
N ASN A 74 -7.07 -18.66 15.56
CA ASN A 74 -7.06 -19.58 14.44
C ASN A 74 -6.12 -19.10 13.33
N MET A 75 -5.09 -19.91 13.03
CA MET A 75 -4.10 -19.62 12.00
C MET A 75 -4.72 -19.51 10.60
N THR A 76 -5.79 -20.26 10.30
CA THR A 76 -6.49 -20.16 9.01
C THR A 76 -7.16 -18.81 8.83
N SER A 77 -7.72 -18.24 9.90
CA SER A 77 -8.35 -16.91 9.90
C SER A 77 -7.32 -15.80 9.72
N ILE A 78 -6.16 -15.93 10.37
CA ILE A 78 -5.04 -14.98 10.19
C ILE A 78 -4.56 -15.02 8.73
N SER A 79 -4.33 -16.22 8.19
CA SER A 79 -3.84 -16.38 6.83
C SER A 79 -4.83 -15.81 5.81
N THR A 80 -6.12 -16.14 5.90
CA THR A 80 -7.14 -15.60 4.99
C THR A 80 -7.28 -14.08 5.12
N ALA A 81 -7.28 -13.52 6.33
CA ALA A 81 -7.32 -12.08 6.54
C ALA A 81 -6.09 -11.37 5.95
N PHE A 82 -4.90 -11.96 6.09
CA PHE A 82 -3.66 -11.43 5.54
C PHE A 82 -3.67 -11.42 4.01
N PHE A 83 -4.03 -12.54 3.38
CA PHE A 83 -4.13 -12.63 1.91
C PHE A 83 -5.21 -11.71 1.35
N PHE A 84 -6.35 -11.60 2.03
CA PHE A 84 -7.40 -10.66 1.63
C PHE A 84 -6.92 -9.22 1.70
N SER A 85 -6.24 -8.82 2.79
CA SER A 85 -5.66 -7.49 2.94
C SER A 85 -4.61 -7.20 1.87
N ALA A 86 -3.73 -8.16 1.57
CA ALA A 86 -2.72 -8.04 0.51
C ALA A 86 -3.37 -7.87 -0.87
N ALA A 87 -4.39 -8.65 -1.19
CA ALA A 87 -5.13 -8.55 -2.46
C ALA A 87 -5.80 -7.18 -2.62
N VAL A 88 -6.48 -6.70 -1.56
CA VAL A 88 -7.09 -5.37 -1.52
C VAL A 88 -6.02 -4.29 -1.70
N GLY A 89 -4.89 -4.42 -1.00
CA GLY A 89 -3.76 -3.49 -1.10
C GLY A 89 -3.19 -3.35 -2.51
N VAL A 90 -2.94 -4.49 -3.16
CA VAL A 90 -2.46 -4.54 -4.55
C VAL A 90 -3.49 -3.93 -5.50
N PHE A 91 -4.77 -4.29 -5.35
CA PHE A 91 -5.84 -3.79 -6.22
C PHE A 91 -5.97 -2.27 -6.15
N PHE A 92 -6.02 -1.72 -4.94
CA PHE A 92 -6.14 -0.28 -4.72
C PHE A 92 -4.84 0.50 -5.03
N GLY A 93 -3.68 -0.17 -5.01
CA GLY A 93 -2.42 0.45 -5.40
C GLY A 93 -2.13 0.43 -6.90
N LEU A 94 -2.79 -0.44 -7.66
CA LEU A 94 -2.61 -0.53 -9.11
C LEU A 94 -3.04 0.74 -9.83
N TYR A 95 -4.18 1.33 -9.44
CA TYR A 95 -4.70 2.56 -10.06
C TYR A 95 -3.73 3.77 -9.96
N PRO A 96 -3.26 4.18 -8.76
CA PRO A 96 -2.30 5.27 -8.64
C PRO A 96 -0.97 4.97 -9.31
N ALA A 97 -0.47 3.72 -9.26
CA ALA A 97 0.75 3.32 -9.95
C ALA A 97 0.62 3.44 -11.48
N LEU A 98 -0.54 3.05 -12.04
CA LEU A 98 -0.86 3.26 -13.45
C LEU A 98 -0.92 4.75 -13.82
N ARG A 99 -1.52 5.57 -12.96
CA ARG A 99 -1.57 7.03 -13.15
C ARG A 99 -0.16 7.63 -13.18
N ALA A 100 0.70 7.26 -12.22
CA ALA A 100 2.09 7.71 -12.14
C ALA A 100 2.91 7.29 -13.38
N SER A 101 2.76 6.03 -13.83
CA SER A 101 3.47 5.51 -15.00
C SER A 101 3.01 6.14 -16.33
N ARG A 102 1.82 6.77 -16.37
CA ARG A 102 1.30 7.47 -17.57
C ARG A 102 1.57 8.97 -17.61
N LEU A 103 2.08 9.59 -16.54
CA LEU A 103 2.49 11.01 -16.52
C LEU A 103 3.46 11.35 -17.67
N GLU A 104 3.17 12.40 -18.43
CA GLU A 104 4.03 12.88 -19.50
C GLU A 104 5.09 13.86 -18.95
N PRO A 105 6.36 13.74 -19.36
CA PRO A 105 7.44 14.60 -18.85
C PRO A 105 7.19 16.09 -19.11
N ILE A 106 6.57 16.44 -20.25
CA ILE A 106 6.18 17.81 -20.59
C ILE A 106 5.15 18.38 -19.61
N GLN A 107 4.18 17.57 -19.18
CA GLN A 107 3.16 18.00 -18.21
C GLN A 107 3.76 18.15 -16.81
N ALA A 108 4.67 17.26 -16.43
CA ALA A 108 5.31 17.25 -15.12
C ALA A 108 6.32 18.40 -14.90
N LEU A 109 6.88 18.96 -15.97
CA LEU A 109 7.81 20.11 -15.91
C LEU A 109 7.12 21.47 -16.05
N ARG A 110 5.85 21.48 -16.50
CA ARG A 110 5.05 22.70 -16.72
C ARG A 110 4.13 23.05 -15.54
N HIS A 111 4.02 22.16 -14.55
CA HIS A 111 3.44 22.49 -13.25
C HIS A 111 4.50 23.27 -12.44
N GLU A 112 4.20 24.54 -12.14
CA GLU A 112 4.74 25.20 -10.95
C GLU A 112 4.24 24.48 -9.69
#